data_AF-A0A925ZTV8-F1
#
_entry.id   AF-A0A925ZTV8-F1
#
_cell.length_a   1.000
_cell.length_b   1.000
_cell.length_c   1.000
_cell.angle_alpha   90.00
_cell.angle_beta   90.00
_cell.angle_gamma   90.00
#
_symmetry.space_group_name_H-M   'P 1'
#
loop_
_entity.id
_entity.type
_entity.pdbx_description
1 polymer ?
#
loop_
_entity_poly.entity_id
_entity_poly.type
_entity_poly.pdbx_seq_one_letter_code
_entity_poly.pdbx_strand_id
1 'polypeptide(L)' 'LYDLVADPYELKNLAANADPALLTTFQSWLATYSSCAGASCRSADSLTPPSLPTRIALPLVAR' A
#
# COMPACT_ATOMS: atom_id res chain seq x y z
N LEU A 1 -5.18 -3.42 3.72
CA LEU A 1 -4.68 -2.77 2.48
C LEU A 1 -5.90 -2.16 1.81
N TYR A 2 -5.82 -0.88 1.47
CA TYR A 2 -6.93 -0.14 0.87
C TYR A 2 -6.45 0.59 -0.38
N ASP A 3 -7.33 0.71 -1.36
CA ASP A 3 -7.13 1.59 -2.51
C ASP A 3 -7.79 2.94 -2.19
N LEU A 4 -7.01 3.93 -1.79
CA LEU A 4 -7.56 5.24 -1.41
C LEU A 4 -8.10 6.05 -2.60
N VAL A 5 -7.80 5.64 -3.84
CA VAL A 5 -8.35 6.28 -5.05
C VAL A 5 -9.75 5.74 -5.33
N ALA A 6 -9.91 4.42 -5.27
CA ALA A 6 -11.20 3.77 -5.54
C ALA A 6 -12.11 3.62 -4.31
N ASP A 7 -11.54 3.63 -3.11
CA ASP A 7 -12.18 3.42 -1.81
C ASP A 7 -11.65 4.43 -0.77
N PRO A 8 -11.94 5.75 -0.95
CA PRO A 8 -11.42 6.82 -0.09
C PRO A 8 -11.95 6.78 1.35
N TYR A 9 -12.95 5.95 1.62
CA TYR A 9 -13.52 5.73 2.95
C TYR A 9 -13.11 4.38 3.55
N GLU A 10 -12.19 3.65 2.91
CA GLU A 10 -11.56 2.43 3.42
C GLU A 10 -12.56 1.31 3.81
N LEU A 11 -13.64 1.16 3.03
CA LEU A 11 -14.71 0.20 3.32
C LEU A 11 -14.38 -1.22 2.85
N LYS A 12 -13.41 -1.39 1.95
CA LYS A 12 -13.07 -2.67 1.30
C LYS A 12 -11.62 -3.05 1.57
N ASN A 13 -11.42 -3.87 2.60
CA ASN A 13 -10.10 -4.39 2.90
C ASN A 13 -9.64 -5.41 1.85
N LEU A 14 -8.56 -5.07 1.14
CA LEU A 14 -7.97 -5.89 0.07
C LEU A 14 -6.87 -6.84 0.57
N ALA A 15 -6.51 -6.84 1.86
CA ALA A 15 -5.32 -7.53 2.36
C ALA A 15 -5.29 -9.04 2.04
N ALA A 16 -6.44 -9.71 2.13
CA ALA A 16 -6.54 -11.14 1.86
C ALA A 16 -6.36 -11.52 0.37
N ASN A 17 -6.59 -10.57 -0.54
CA ASN A 17 -6.57 -10.79 -1.98
C ASN A 17 -5.46 -9.98 -2.68
N ALA A 18 -4.57 -9.36 -1.92
CA ALA A 18 -3.51 -8.52 -2.46
C ALA A 18 -2.44 -9.38 -3.14
N ASP A 19 -1.79 -8.81 -4.16
CA ASP A 19 -0.58 -9.39 -4.72
C ASP A 19 0.48 -9.56 -3.61
N PRO A 20 1.00 -10.78 -3.36
CA PRO A 20 2.02 -11.01 -2.34
C PRO A 20 3.30 -10.17 -2.55
N ALA A 21 3.66 -9.84 -3.79
CA ALA A 21 4.81 -8.98 -4.09
C ALA A 21 4.57 -7.54 -3.61
N LEU A 22 3.35 -7.05 -3.74
CA LEU A 22 2.94 -5.75 -3.22
C LEU A 22 3.02 -5.73 -1.68
N LEU A 23 2.48 -6.77 -1.01
CA LEU A 23 2.57 -6.88 0.44
C LEU A 23 4.02 -6.93 0.93
N THR A 24 4.90 -7.64 0.20
CA THR A 24 6.35 -7.70 0.49
C THR A 24 7.00 -6.31 0.38
N THR A 25 6.57 -5.51 -0.60
CA THR A 25 7.09 -4.14 -0.77
C THR A 25 6.65 -3.25 0.39
N PHE A 26 5.37 -3.31 0.79
CA PHE A 26 4.88 -2.60 1.98
C PHE A 26 5.61 -3.02 3.26
N GLN A 27 5.86 -4.32 3.43
CA GLN A 27 6.60 -4.85 4.57
C GLN A 27 8.03 -4.30 4.64
N SER A 28 8.72 -4.22 3.49
CA SER A 28 10.08 -3.70 3.39
C SER A 28 10.13 -2.20 3.72
N TRP A 29 9.13 -1.45 3.25
CA TRP A 29 9.00 -0.02 3.54
C TRP A 29 8.72 0.20 5.03
N LEU A 30 7.79 -0.54 5.62
CA LEU A 30 7.50 -0.49 7.06
C LEU A 30 8.72 -0.83 7.92
N ALA A 31 9.48 -1.86 7.54
CA ALA A 31 10.71 -2.23 8.24
C ALA A 31 11.72 -1.08 8.26
N THR A 32 11.88 -0.38 7.13
CA THR A 32 12.76 0.80 7.02
C THR A 32 12.35 1.87 8.02
N TYR A 33 11.08 2.23 8.09
CA TYR A 33 10.59 3.21 9.06
C TYR A 33 10.71 2.77 10.51
N SER A 34 10.40 1.52 10.80
CA SER A 34 10.48 1.00 12.16
C SER A 34 11.91 1.02 12.73
N SER A 35 12.91 1.05 11.84
CA SER A 35 14.34 1.04 12.18
C SER A 35 14.98 2.42 12.25
N CYS A 36 14.31 3.47 11.75
CA CYS A 36 14.90 4.80 11.66
C CYS A 36 14.59 5.67 12.89
N ALA A 37 15.43 6.69 13.11
CA ALA A 37 15.16 7.74 14.07
C ALA A 37 15.68 9.10 13.59
N GLY A 38 14.96 10.17 13.93
CA GLY A 38 15.37 11.55 13.66
C GLY A 38 15.55 11.83 12.16
N ALA A 39 16.71 12.37 11.79
CA ALA A 39 16.98 12.80 10.41
C ALA A 39 16.90 11.65 9.39
N SER A 40 17.22 10.42 9.78
CA SER A 40 17.18 9.25 8.89
C SER A 40 15.76 8.89 8.43
N CYS A 41 14.74 9.19 9.24
CA CYS A 41 13.35 8.95 8.86
C CYS A 41 12.86 9.90 7.78
N ARG A 42 13.38 11.13 7.70
CA ARG A 42 13.00 12.07 6.63
C ARG A 42 13.42 11.58 5.25
N SER A 43 14.56 10.89 5.16
CA SER A 43 14.99 10.25 3.92
C SER A 43 14.09 9.07 3.55
N ALA A 44 13.66 8.26 4.53
CA ALA A 44 12.68 7.20 4.30
C ALA A 44 11.30 7.75 3.88
N ASP A 45 10.86 8.88 4.47
CA ASP A 45 9.63 9.60 4.11
C ASP A 45 9.62 10.21 2.72
N SER A 46 10.79 10.49 2.16
CA SER A 46 10.87 10.97 0.77
C SER A 46 10.69 9.85 -0.26
N LEU A 47 10.65 8.58 0.16
CA LEU A 47 10.39 7.46 -0.74
C LEU A 47 8.90 7.43 -1.11
N THR A 48 8.60 7.33 -2.40
CA THR A 48 7.23 7.17 -2.85
C THR A 48 6.70 5.79 -2.42
N PRO A 49 5.52 5.72 -1.78
CA PRO A 49 4.91 4.43 -1.45
C PRO A 49 4.70 3.57 -2.70
N PRO A 50 4.69 2.22 -2.54
CA PRO A 50 4.30 1.33 -3.62
C PRO A 50 2.90 1.71 -4.11
N SER A 51 2.75 1.99 -5.40
CA SER A 51 1.44 2.21 -6.00
C SER A 51 0.77 0.87 -6.28
N LEU A 52 -0.55 0.84 -6.11
CA LEU A 52 -1.35 -0.27 -6.66
C LEU A 52 -1.25 -0.20 -8.18
N PRO A 53 -1.00 -1.32 -8.88
CA PRO A 53 -1.16 -1.32 -10.33
C PRO A 53 -2.60 -0.94 -10.64
N THR A 54 -2.78 -0.02 -11.59
CA THR A 54 -4.07 0.59 -12.03
C THR A 54 -5.17 -0.42 -12.40
N ARG A 55 -4.90 -1.73 -12.34
CA ARG A 55 -5.79 -2.83 -12.75
C ARG A 55 -6.64 -3.44 -11.63
N ILE A 56 -6.60 -2.96 -10.38
CA ILE A 56 -7.61 -3.30 -9.36
C ILE A 56 -8.82 -2.33 -9.44
N ALA A 57 -9.05 -1.69 -10.59
CA ALA A 57 -10.42 -1.54 -11.05
C ALA A 57 -10.96 -2.96 -11.34
N LEU A 58 -11.30 -3.70 -10.28
CA LEU A 58 -12.14 -4.89 -10.40
C LEU A 58 -13.32 -4.48 -11.29
N PRO A 59 -13.70 -5.26 -12.33
CA PRO A 59 -15.00 -5.02 -12.95
C PRO A 59 -15.99 -5.10 -11.79
N LEU A 60 -16.81 -4.06 -11.67
CA LEU A 60 -18.01 -4.08 -10.85
C LEU A 60 -18.65 -5.45 -11.08
N VAL A 61 -18.60 -6.36 -10.09
CA VAL A 61 -19.25 -7.66 -10.21
C VAL A 61 -20.74 -7.36 -10.28
N ALA A 62 -21.27 -7.33 -11.50
CA ALA A 62 -22.68 -7.40 -11.77
C ALA A 62 -23.12 -8.84 -11.49
N ARG A 63 -23.60 -9.09 -10.27
CA ARG A 63 -24.73 -9.98 -9.94
C ARG A 63 -24.95 -10.03 -8.45
#